data_AF-A0A9E2EB59-F1
#
_entry.id   AF-A0A9E2EB59-F1
#
_cell.length_a   1.000
_cell.length_b   1.000
_cell.length_c   1.000
_cell.angle_alpha   90.00
_cell.angle_beta   90.00
_cell.angle_gamma   90.00
#
_symmetry.space_group_name_H-M   'P 1'
#
loop_
_entity.id
_entity.type
_entity.pdbx_description
1 polymer ?
#
loop_
_entity_poly.entity_id
_entity_poly.type
_entity_poly.pdbx_seq_one_letter_code
_entity_poly.pdbx_strand_id
1 'polypeptide(L)'
;MKRPERDRDGQQWINDYLLKATGRAVHYELDARVLPPQAKSMAMVSKYVTKEAEHAERLAKAAEAHGDPLNARAYYRMATEHYREAQHFVVPPSSPKRWDLYAKTKECAAKLFELADYPIEAVELESDGKSYPGVFHRLDGDQPAPAVIFIPGMDMTKENYPNPLD
;
A
#
# COMPACT_ATOMS: atom_id res chain seq x y z
N MET A 1 -18.24 -37.91 17.81
CA MET A 1 -17.60 -36.78 17.10
C MET A 1 -16.94 -35.89 18.16
N LYS A 2 -15.60 -35.73 18.15
CA LYS A 2 -14.94 -34.78 19.07
C LYS A 2 -15.48 -33.38 18.74
N ARG A 3 -15.97 -32.65 19.76
CA ARG A 3 -16.27 -31.22 19.61
C ARG A 3 -14.99 -30.53 19.12
N PRO A 4 -15.03 -29.70 18.07
CA PRO A 4 -13.87 -28.91 17.72
C PRO A 4 -13.55 -28.02 18.92
N GLU A 5 -12.37 -28.22 19.51
CA GLU A 5 -11.82 -27.30 20.50
C GLU A 5 -11.81 -25.92 19.86
N ARG A 6 -12.46 -24.96 20.51
CA ARG A 6 -12.45 -23.56 20.08
C ARG A 6 -11.07 -23.00 20.43
N ASP A 7 -10.06 -23.39 19.67
CA ASP A 7 -8.76 -22.75 19.74
C ASP A 7 -8.92 -21.31 19.22
N ARG A 8 -8.23 -20.36 19.83
CA ARG A 8 -8.28 -18.93 19.48
C ARG A 8 -8.01 -18.75 17.99
N ASP A 9 -7.10 -19.57 17.45
CA ASP A 9 -6.62 -19.51 16.08
C ASP A 9 -7.43 -20.42 15.13
N GLY A 10 -8.43 -21.16 15.63
CA GLY A 10 -9.39 -21.96 14.85
C GLY A 10 -10.56 -21.18 14.26
N GLN A 11 -10.57 -19.85 14.42
CA GLN A 11 -11.65 -18.96 13.99
C GLN A 11 -11.42 -18.28 12.64
N GLN A 12 -10.40 -18.71 11.87
CA GLN A 12 -10.12 -18.16 10.54
C GLN A 12 -11.34 -18.19 9.61
N TRP A 13 -12.21 -19.19 9.75
CA TRP A 13 -13.44 -19.30 8.98
C TRP A 13 -14.39 -18.11 9.17
N ILE A 14 -14.39 -17.45 10.33
CA ILE A 14 -15.19 -16.24 10.59
C ILE A 14 -14.65 -15.09 9.75
N ASN A 15 -13.33 -14.87 9.76
CA ASN A 15 -12.70 -13.82 8.95
C ASN A 15 -12.90 -14.07 7.45
N ASP A 16 -12.76 -15.32 7.02
CA ASP A 16 -13.02 -15.68 5.61
C ASP A 16 -14.49 -15.52 5.24
N TYR A 17 -15.42 -15.86 6.14
CA TYR A 17 -16.86 -15.63 5.94
C TYR A 17 -17.17 -14.13 5.84
N LEU A 18 -16.66 -13.32 6.76
CA LEU A 18 -16.84 -11.87 6.77
C LEU A 18 -16.28 -11.26 5.48
N LEU A 19 -15.07 -11.63 5.05
CA LEU A 19 -14.52 -11.19 3.77
C LEU A 19 -15.42 -11.58 2.59
N LYS A 20 -15.92 -12.82 2.54
CA LYS A 20 -16.80 -13.26 1.45
C LYS A 20 -18.07 -12.40 1.40
N ALA A 21 -18.71 -12.21 2.55
CA ALA A 21 -19.97 -11.52 2.70
C ALA A 21 -19.85 -10.01 2.44
N THR A 22 -18.90 -9.35 3.09
CA THR A 22 -18.77 -7.88 3.07
C THR A 22 -17.75 -7.39 2.06
N GLY A 23 -16.76 -8.22 1.71
CA GLY A 23 -15.61 -7.77 0.92
C GLY A 23 -14.64 -6.90 1.71
N ARG A 24 -14.65 -7.03 3.04
CA ARG A 24 -13.79 -6.27 3.96
C ARG A 24 -13.08 -7.20 4.93
N ALA A 25 -11.89 -6.80 5.35
CA ALA A 25 -11.15 -7.45 6.43
C ALA A 25 -11.36 -6.76 7.79
N VAL A 26 -11.71 -5.48 7.78
CA VAL A 26 -11.95 -4.59 8.92
C VAL A 26 -12.95 -3.50 8.52
N HIS A 27 -13.37 -2.65 9.45
CA HIS A 27 -14.29 -1.52 9.20
C HIS A 27 -15.63 -1.97 8.60
N TYR A 28 -16.31 -2.90 9.28
CA TYR A 28 -17.56 -3.51 8.83
C TYR A 28 -18.77 -2.56 8.88
N GLU A 29 -18.62 -1.40 9.51
CA GLU A 29 -19.60 -0.32 9.57
C GLU A 29 -19.82 0.39 8.22
N LEU A 30 -18.91 0.20 7.25
CA LEU A 30 -18.97 0.84 5.94
C LEU A 30 -19.60 -0.07 4.89
N ASP A 31 -20.62 0.41 4.18
CA ASP A 31 -21.37 -0.35 3.18
C ASP A 31 -20.71 -0.29 1.78
N ALA A 32 -19.46 -0.75 1.70
CA ALA A 32 -18.72 -0.83 0.44
C ALA A 32 -17.70 -1.98 0.47
N ARG A 33 -17.64 -2.77 -0.60
CA ARG A 33 -16.56 -3.75 -0.82
C ARG A 33 -15.27 -3.02 -1.19
N VAL A 34 -14.19 -3.28 -0.44
CA VAL A 34 -12.87 -2.67 -0.68
C VAL A 34 -11.83 -3.65 -1.18
N LEU A 35 -12.04 -4.95 -0.94
CA LEU A 35 -11.13 -6.00 -1.38
C LEU A 35 -11.66 -6.71 -2.64
N PRO A 36 -10.77 -7.28 -3.47
CA PRO A 36 -11.14 -7.88 -4.75
C PRO A 36 -12.23 -8.95 -4.56
N PRO A 37 -13.32 -8.96 -5.37
CA PRO A 37 -14.40 -9.93 -5.21
C PRO A 37 -13.96 -11.37 -5.42
N GLN A 38 -12.83 -11.60 -6.10
CA GLN A 38 -12.22 -12.91 -6.30
C GLN A 38 -11.53 -13.43 -5.03
N ALA A 39 -11.15 -12.56 -4.08
CA ALA A 39 -10.60 -12.96 -2.80
C ALA A 39 -11.71 -13.51 -1.90
N LYS A 40 -11.70 -14.83 -1.67
CA LYS A 40 -12.70 -15.54 -0.86
C LYS A 40 -12.14 -16.00 0.50
N SER A 41 -10.90 -15.66 0.81
CA SER A 41 -10.28 -15.84 2.13
C SER A 41 -9.19 -14.81 2.34
N MET A 42 -8.78 -14.56 3.59
CA MET A 42 -7.68 -13.63 3.87
C MET A 42 -6.40 -13.99 3.11
N ALA A 43 -6.07 -15.29 3.06
CA ALA A 43 -4.87 -15.77 2.36
C ALA A 43 -4.91 -15.50 0.85
N MET A 44 -6.10 -15.33 0.26
CA MET A 44 -6.25 -14.99 -1.16
C MET A 44 -6.09 -13.50 -1.44
N VAL A 45 -6.30 -12.61 -0.46
CA VAL A 45 -6.32 -11.16 -0.68
C VAL A 45 -4.99 -10.69 -1.26
N SER A 46 -3.86 -11.04 -0.63
CA SER A 46 -2.53 -10.67 -1.12
C SER A 46 -2.34 -11.03 -2.60
N LYS A 47 -2.75 -12.23 -3.02
CA LYS A 47 -2.66 -12.66 -4.42
C LYS A 47 -3.44 -11.76 -5.38
N TYR A 48 -4.69 -11.43 -5.06
CA TYR A 48 -5.54 -10.67 -5.99
C TYR A 48 -5.21 -9.19 -5.98
N VAL A 49 -4.90 -8.61 -4.83
CA VAL A 49 -4.45 -7.21 -4.75
C VAL A 49 -3.10 -7.05 -5.45
N THR A 50 -2.17 -8.02 -5.35
CA THR A 50 -0.92 -8.00 -6.16
C THR A 50 -1.21 -7.98 -7.66
N LYS A 51 -2.23 -8.70 -8.14
CA LYS A 51 -2.58 -8.69 -9.57
C LYS A 51 -3.13 -7.33 -10.03
N GLU A 52 -3.89 -6.65 -9.18
CA GLU A 52 -4.36 -5.29 -9.43
C GLU A 52 -3.18 -4.32 -9.44
N ALA A 53 -2.24 -4.47 -8.51
CA ALA A 53 -0.99 -3.69 -8.48
C ALA A 53 -0.16 -3.88 -9.76
N GLU A 54 0.09 -5.12 -10.17
CA GLU A 54 0.82 -5.45 -11.40
C GLU A 54 0.10 -4.90 -12.64
N HIS A 55 -1.24 -4.89 -12.63
CA HIS A 55 -2.00 -4.32 -13.73
C HIS A 55 -1.84 -2.80 -13.80
N ALA A 56 -1.99 -2.12 -12.67
CA ALA A 56 -1.76 -0.68 -12.56
C ALA A 56 -0.33 -0.30 -12.96
N GLU A 57 0.68 -1.04 -12.49
CA GLU A 57 2.09 -0.81 -12.86
C GLU A 57 2.31 -0.94 -14.38
N ARG A 58 1.69 -1.93 -15.04
CA ARG A 58 1.76 -2.06 -16.50
C ARG A 58 1.12 -0.88 -17.22
N LEU A 59 -0.03 -0.40 -16.75
CA LEU A 59 -0.70 0.77 -17.31
C LEU A 59 0.12 2.05 -17.10
N ALA A 60 0.73 2.21 -15.92
CA ALA A 60 1.60 3.33 -15.59
C ALA A 60 2.80 3.39 -16.55
N LYS A 61 3.50 2.27 -16.72
CA LYS A 61 4.63 2.14 -17.65
C LYS A 61 4.24 2.41 -19.10
N ALA A 62 3.06 1.95 -19.52
CA ALA A 62 2.55 2.22 -20.86
C ALA A 62 2.27 3.72 -21.06
N ALA A 63 1.60 4.37 -20.11
CA ALA A 63 1.33 5.80 -20.16
C ALA A 63 2.64 6.62 -20.18
N GLU A 64 3.61 6.28 -19.32
CA GLU A 64 4.94 6.91 -19.30
C GLU A 64 5.66 6.76 -20.64
N ALA A 65 5.67 5.55 -21.22
CA ALA A 65 6.28 5.28 -22.52
C ALA A 65 5.61 6.04 -23.69
N HIS A 66 4.33 6.40 -23.55
CA HIS A 66 3.60 7.21 -24.52
C HIS A 66 3.66 8.72 -24.24
N GLY A 67 4.38 9.16 -23.20
CA GLY A 67 4.51 10.57 -22.86
C GLY A 67 3.26 11.16 -22.20
N ASP A 68 2.48 10.36 -21.47
CA ASP A 68 1.29 10.77 -20.73
C ASP A 68 1.55 10.75 -19.21
N PRO A 69 2.17 11.82 -18.65
CA PRO A 69 2.54 11.86 -17.24
C PRO A 69 1.31 11.91 -16.31
N LEU A 70 0.18 12.46 -16.77
CA LEU A 70 -1.06 12.58 -16.00
C LEU A 70 -1.65 11.21 -15.69
N ASN A 71 -1.74 10.33 -16.70
CA ASN A 71 -2.21 8.97 -16.47
C ASN A 71 -1.11 8.11 -15.81
N ALA A 72 0.15 8.30 -16.16
CA ALA A 72 1.26 7.56 -15.55
C ALA A 72 1.30 7.74 -14.03
N ARG A 73 1.23 8.98 -13.52
CA ARG A 73 1.21 9.24 -12.08
C ARG A 73 -0.01 8.64 -11.39
N ALA A 74 -1.20 8.72 -12.00
CA ALA A 74 -2.41 8.12 -11.44
C ALA A 74 -2.30 6.60 -11.31
N TYR A 75 -1.77 5.92 -12.33
CA TYR A 75 -1.58 4.47 -12.28
C TYR A 75 -0.42 4.06 -11.36
N TYR A 76 0.67 4.82 -11.29
CA TYR A 76 1.74 4.54 -10.30
C TYR A 76 1.21 4.71 -8.87
N ARG A 77 0.36 5.70 -8.60
CA ARG A 77 -0.33 5.87 -7.31
C ARG A 77 -1.15 4.64 -6.95
N MET A 78 -1.95 4.13 -7.88
CA MET A 78 -2.74 2.91 -7.70
C MET A 78 -1.85 1.68 -7.46
N ALA A 79 -0.78 1.53 -8.24
CA ALA A 79 0.16 0.43 -8.09
C ALA A 79 0.82 0.44 -6.71
N THR A 80 1.27 1.62 -6.24
CA THR A 80 1.85 1.81 -4.91
C THR A 80 0.85 1.42 -3.81
N GLU A 81 -0.41 1.88 -3.85
CA GLU A 81 -1.40 1.48 -2.85
C GLU A 81 -1.66 -0.02 -2.84
N HIS A 82 -1.83 -0.64 -4.01
CA HIS A 82 -2.17 -2.05 -4.07
C HIS A 82 -0.97 -2.93 -3.67
N TYR A 83 0.26 -2.58 -4.05
CA TYR A 83 1.44 -3.30 -3.55
C TYR A 83 1.57 -3.17 -2.03
N ARG A 84 1.33 -1.96 -1.49
CA ARG A 84 1.32 -1.73 -0.04
C ARG A 84 0.24 -2.59 0.62
N GLU A 85 -1.00 -2.51 0.16
CA GLU A 85 -2.14 -3.25 0.70
C GLU A 85 -1.91 -4.77 0.65
N ALA A 86 -1.43 -5.30 -0.47
CA ALA A 86 -1.14 -6.72 -0.64
C ALA A 86 -0.13 -7.26 0.39
N GLN A 87 0.78 -6.41 0.88
CA GLN A 87 1.78 -6.76 1.89
C GLN A 87 1.14 -7.10 3.24
N HIS A 88 0.05 -6.40 3.62
CA HIS A 88 -0.63 -6.58 4.91
C HIS A 88 -1.39 -7.90 4.98
N PHE A 89 -1.73 -8.48 3.83
CA PHE A 89 -2.46 -9.75 3.71
C PHE A 89 -1.57 -10.96 3.44
N VAL A 90 -0.24 -10.83 3.55
CA VAL A 90 0.66 -11.97 3.37
C VAL A 90 0.51 -12.95 4.53
N VAL A 91 0.28 -14.23 4.21
CA VAL A 91 0.12 -15.31 5.19
C VAL A 91 1.21 -16.39 4.94
N PRO A 92 2.04 -16.74 5.94
CA PRO A 92 2.12 -16.12 7.27
C PRO A 92 2.70 -14.69 7.21
N PRO A 93 2.40 -13.81 8.20
CA PRO A 93 2.90 -12.42 8.20
C PRO A 93 4.43 -12.28 8.24
N SER A 94 5.13 -13.34 8.67
CA SER A 94 6.59 -13.44 8.69
C SER A 94 7.21 -13.84 7.34
N SER A 95 6.40 -14.11 6.32
CA SER A 95 6.89 -14.53 5.01
C SER A 95 7.77 -13.44 4.38
N PRO A 96 8.94 -13.80 3.81
CA PRO A 96 9.83 -12.84 3.15
C PRO A 96 9.18 -12.17 1.94
N LYS A 97 8.14 -12.77 1.34
CA LYS A 97 7.37 -12.20 0.23
C LYS A 97 6.83 -10.78 0.53
N ARG A 98 6.57 -10.46 1.81
CA ARG A 98 6.16 -9.12 2.22
C ARG A 98 7.19 -8.06 1.80
N TRP A 99 8.47 -8.39 1.87
CA TRP A 99 9.55 -7.48 1.50
C TRP A 99 9.64 -7.25 0.00
N ASP A 100 9.34 -8.25 -0.83
CA ASP A 100 9.28 -8.10 -2.28
C ASP A 100 8.14 -7.15 -2.69
N LEU A 101 6.97 -7.28 -2.05
CA LEU A 101 5.83 -6.37 -2.26
C LEU A 101 6.14 -4.94 -1.78
N TYR A 102 6.84 -4.81 -0.66
CA TYR A 102 7.27 -3.50 -0.19
C TYR A 102 8.34 -2.88 -1.11
N ALA A 103 9.27 -3.66 -1.66
CA ALA A 103 10.21 -3.18 -2.67
C ALA A 103 9.46 -2.63 -3.89
N LYS A 104 8.44 -3.33 -4.38
CA LYS A 104 7.56 -2.86 -5.46
C LYS A 104 6.78 -1.58 -5.11
N THR A 105 6.32 -1.47 -3.86
CA THR A 105 5.70 -0.24 -3.34
C THR A 105 6.66 0.94 -3.49
N LYS A 106 7.92 0.79 -3.07
CA LYS A 106 8.94 1.85 -3.19
C LYS A 106 9.31 2.17 -4.63
N GLU A 107 9.44 1.16 -5.50
CA GLU A 107 9.73 1.36 -6.93
C GLU A 107 8.64 2.19 -7.61
N CYS A 108 7.37 1.85 -7.40
CA CYS A 108 6.24 2.59 -7.97
C CYS A 108 6.11 3.99 -7.34
N ALA A 109 6.36 4.13 -6.04
CA ALA A 109 6.35 5.42 -5.36
C ALA A 109 7.44 6.35 -5.88
N ALA A 110 8.66 5.86 -6.09
CA ALA A 110 9.75 6.65 -6.67
C ALA A 110 9.36 7.19 -8.06
N LYS A 111 8.74 6.35 -8.90
CA LYS A 111 8.21 6.78 -10.20
C LYS A 111 7.09 7.80 -10.10
N LEU A 112 6.18 7.64 -9.14
CA LEU A 112 5.16 8.64 -8.85
C LEU A 112 5.79 9.99 -8.44
N PHE A 113 6.82 9.96 -7.60
CA PHE A 113 7.50 11.16 -7.10
C PHE A 113 8.28 11.88 -8.21
N GLU A 114 8.93 11.14 -9.11
CA GLU A 114 9.58 11.69 -10.32
C GLU A 114 8.60 12.44 -11.23
N LEU A 115 7.31 12.04 -11.22
CA LEU A 115 6.25 12.58 -12.08
C LEU A 115 5.33 13.58 -11.34
N ALA A 116 5.64 13.93 -10.09
CA ALA A 116 4.83 14.86 -9.30
C ALA A 116 5.03 16.31 -9.78
N ASP A 117 4.02 17.15 -9.55
CA ASP A 117 4.04 18.57 -9.93
C ASP A 117 4.88 19.45 -8.97
N TYR A 118 5.46 18.85 -7.94
CA TYR A 118 6.31 19.50 -6.94
C TYR A 118 7.40 18.52 -6.43
N PRO A 119 8.49 19.02 -5.82
CA PRO A 119 9.59 18.17 -5.38
C PRO A 119 9.19 17.22 -4.23
N ILE A 120 9.43 15.93 -4.42
CA ILE A 120 9.28 14.89 -3.40
C ILE A 120 10.57 14.08 -3.34
N GLU A 121 11.18 14.02 -2.16
CA GLU A 121 12.52 13.44 -1.97
C GLU A 121 12.49 12.32 -0.92
N ALA A 122 13.16 11.20 -1.21
CA ALA A 122 13.47 10.21 -0.18
C ALA A 122 14.61 10.74 0.70
N VAL A 123 14.41 10.76 2.01
CA VAL A 123 15.36 11.32 2.98
C VAL A 123 15.71 10.31 4.06
N GLU A 124 16.88 10.47 4.68
CA GLU A 124 17.29 9.74 5.87
C GLU A 124 17.44 10.74 7.02
N LEU A 125 16.70 10.52 8.10
CA LEU A 125 16.73 11.36 9.29
C LEU A 125 17.59 10.69 10.36
N GLU A 126 18.62 11.38 10.83
CA GLU A 126 19.45 10.90 11.92
C GLU A 126 18.91 11.37 13.28
N SER A 127 18.69 10.42 14.20
CA SER A 127 18.29 10.72 15.58
C SER A 127 18.74 9.59 16.50
N ASP A 128 19.31 9.94 17.66
CA ASP A 128 19.81 8.99 18.67
C ASP A 128 20.76 7.91 18.11
N GLY A 129 21.61 8.28 17.16
CA GLY A 129 22.55 7.37 16.50
C GLY A 129 21.89 6.35 15.55
N LYS A 130 20.63 6.56 15.18
CA LYS A 130 19.87 5.73 14.24
C LYS A 130 19.44 6.54 13.02
N SER A 131 19.30 5.84 11.88
CA SER A 131 18.75 6.40 10.65
C SER A 131 17.29 5.99 10.50
N TYR A 132 16.44 6.96 10.17
CA TYR A 132 15.02 6.76 9.93
C TYR A 132 14.67 7.22 8.51
N PRO A 133 14.16 6.32 7.65
CA PRO A 133 13.83 6.68 6.29
C PRO A 133 12.53 7.49 6.27
N GLY A 134 12.51 8.58 5.49
CA GLY A 134 11.40 9.50 5.32
C GLY A 134 11.11 9.79 3.85
N VAL A 135 9.95 10.39 3.60
CA VAL A 135 9.60 11.00 2.32
C VAL A 135 9.29 12.47 2.60
N PHE A 136 10.01 13.37 1.95
CA PHE A 136 9.90 14.81 2.16
C PHE A 136 9.19 15.45 0.97
N HIS A 137 7.95 15.87 1.20
CA HIS A 137 7.17 16.67 0.28
C HIS A 137 7.55 18.15 0.48
N ARG A 138 8.32 18.70 -0.45
CA ARG A 138 8.97 20.01 -0.28
C ARG A 138 8.25 21.07 -1.11
N LEU A 139 8.12 22.27 -0.54
CA LEU A 139 7.71 23.45 -1.30
C LEU A 139 8.78 23.78 -2.34
N ASP A 140 8.37 24.12 -3.56
CA ASP A 140 9.33 24.51 -4.59
C ASP A 140 10.12 25.78 -4.21
N GLY A 141 11.40 25.81 -4.58
CA GLY A 141 12.37 26.85 -4.18
C GLY A 141 12.98 26.68 -2.78
N ASP A 142 13.84 27.62 -2.37
CA ASP A 142 14.67 27.52 -1.14
C ASP A 142 14.12 28.35 0.03
N GLN A 143 12.85 28.75 -0.03
CA GLN A 143 12.23 29.57 1.00
C GLN A 143 11.89 28.72 2.25
N PRO A 144 12.20 29.20 3.47
CA PRO A 144 11.77 28.53 4.69
C PRO A 144 10.25 28.41 4.73
N ALA A 145 9.75 27.19 4.95
CA ALA A 145 8.33 26.90 5.10
C ALA A 145 8.09 26.06 6.37
N PRO A 146 6.92 26.19 7.02
CA PRO A 146 6.52 25.28 8.09
C PRO A 146 6.51 23.84 7.57
N ALA A 147 7.13 22.93 8.32
CA ALA A 147 7.14 21.50 8.02
C ALA A 147 6.23 20.75 9.00
N VAL A 148 5.55 19.73 8.51
CA VAL A 148 4.73 18.82 9.32
C VAL A 148 5.36 17.44 9.26
N ILE A 149 5.63 16.85 10.44
CA ILE A 149 6.08 15.47 10.54
C ILE A 149 4.85 14.58 10.68
N PHE A 150 4.62 13.72 9.70
CA PHE A 150 3.58 12.70 9.74
C PHE A 150 4.18 11.34 10.06
N ILE A 151 3.69 10.71 11.13
CA ILE A 151 4.08 9.35 11.51
C ILE A 151 2.90 8.42 11.22
N PRO A 152 3.04 7.49 10.25
CA PRO A 152 1.94 6.60 9.87
C PRO A 152 1.54 5.64 11.01
N GLY A 153 0.29 5.18 10.96
CA GLY A 153 -0.19 4.07 11.79
C GLY A 153 0.32 2.70 11.33
N MET A 154 -0.14 1.62 11.98
CA MET A 154 0.34 0.25 11.75
C MET A 154 0.19 -0.22 10.30
N ASP A 155 -0.90 0.15 9.64
CA ASP A 155 -1.23 -0.31 8.28
C ASP A 155 -0.87 0.71 7.19
N MET A 156 -0.05 1.70 7.51
CA MET A 156 0.37 2.76 6.57
C MET A 156 1.89 2.75 6.36
N THR A 157 2.35 3.40 5.30
CA THR A 157 3.77 3.51 4.95
C THR A 157 4.09 4.94 4.53
N LYS A 158 5.30 5.45 4.77
CA LYS A 158 5.67 6.82 4.36
C LYS A 158 5.44 7.14 2.87
N GLU A 159 5.43 6.12 2.00
CA GLU A 159 5.14 6.26 0.57
C GLU A 159 3.66 6.57 0.26
N ASN A 160 2.75 6.34 1.21
CA ASN A 160 1.31 6.36 0.98
C ASN A 160 0.62 7.68 1.37
N TYR A 161 1.24 8.45 2.27
CA TYR A 161 0.67 9.67 2.81
C TYR A 161 1.78 10.70 3.14
N PRO A 162 1.60 11.97 2.76
CA PRO A 162 0.47 12.52 2.02
C PRO A 162 0.40 11.99 0.59
N ASN A 163 -0.82 11.94 0.03
CA ASN A 163 -1.01 11.55 -1.36
C ASN A 163 -0.46 12.65 -2.28
N PRO A 164 0.51 12.37 -3.17
CA PRO A 164 1.06 13.38 -4.08
C PRO A 164 0.04 13.98 -5.08
N LEU A 165 -1.12 13.34 -5.25
CA LEU A 165 -2.13 13.69 -6.24
C LEU A 165 -3.38 14.37 -5.65
N ASP A 166 -3.43 14.55 -4.32
CA ASP A 166 -4.50 15.27 -3.63
C ASP A 166 -4.26 16.79 -3.58
#